data_AF-A0A1H1RE99-F1
#
_entry.id   AF-A0A1H1RE99-F1
#
_cell.length_a   1.000
_cell.length_b   1.000
_cell.length_c   1.000
_cell.angle_alpha   90.00
_cell.angle_beta   90.00
_cell.angle_gamma   90.00
#
_symmetry.space_group_name_H-M   'P 1'
#
loop_
_entity.id
_entity.type
_entity.pdbx_description
1 polymer ?
#
loop_
_entity_poly.entity_id
_entity_poly.type
_entity_poly.pdbx_seq_one_letter_code
_entity_poly.pdbx_strand_id
1 'polypeptide(L)'
;MGRVGGALRWFRDNDWTRDLTIGALLALFGLWLAATIEDRVAQRQEVAENTRWVRELSVRDITDPSLVGIDLAGAELSGLDMACGDDSEVGDDGARAANERCWDLRLVDFSGASMAGVDLAGADLRGATFVGSVLAGAELANAVGPTYSDMRDAVLVGATLDVSGLDLVDLRGADLSEADLRGTPGGSTCWDESTTWPSGADPGAVAAGACDAVAQALRISEQDLGLMLEPLDDSD
;
A
#
# COMPACT_ATOMS: atom_id res chain seq x y z
N MET A 1 -27.63 -23.11 7.12
CA MET A 1 -28.19 -23.60 5.84
C MET A 1 -29.64 -23.14 5.71
N GLY A 2 -29.93 -21.99 5.08
CA GLY A 2 -31.32 -21.51 5.06
C GLY A 2 -31.64 -20.26 4.23
N ARG A 3 -30.73 -19.77 3.38
CA ARG A 3 -30.96 -18.55 2.58
C ARG A 3 -30.64 -18.64 1.10
N VAL A 4 -30.31 -19.82 0.57
CA VAL A 4 -30.11 -20.04 -0.88
C VAL A 4 -31.36 -20.64 -1.56
N GLY A 5 -32.29 -21.23 -0.78
CA GLY A 5 -33.48 -21.89 -1.33
C GLY A 5 -34.60 -20.97 -1.84
N GLY A 6 -34.54 -19.66 -1.52
CA GLY A 6 -35.56 -18.69 -1.96
C GLY A 6 -35.39 -18.26 -3.41
N ALA A 7 -34.14 -18.01 -3.83
CA ALA A 7 -33.82 -17.58 -5.20
C ALA A 7 -34.18 -18.66 -6.23
N LEU A 8 -33.83 -19.92 -5.95
CA LEU A 8 -34.14 -21.05 -6.83
C LEU A 8 -35.65 -21.31 -6.97
N ARG A 9 -36.45 -20.97 -5.95
CA ARG A 9 -37.91 -21.17 -5.99
C ARG A 9 -38.62 -20.09 -6.80
N TRP A 10 -38.12 -18.85 -6.80
CA TRP A 10 -38.61 -17.76 -7.65
C TRP A 10 -38.40 -18.03 -9.15
N PHE A 11 -37.28 -18.67 -9.51
CA PHE A 11 -36.96 -19.02 -10.90
C PHE A 11 -37.90 -20.07 -11.52
N ARG A 12 -38.56 -20.90 -10.71
CA ARG A 12 -39.40 -22.00 -11.21
C ARG A 12 -40.81 -21.56 -11.63
N ASP A 13 -41.29 -20.45 -11.09
CA ASP A 13 -42.71 -20.06 -11.19
C ASP A 13 -42.99 -18.97 -12.24
N ASN A 14 -41.96 -18.44 -12.93
CA ASN A 14 -42.14 -17.49 -14.03
C ASN A 14 -42.09 -18.19 -15.40
N ASP A 15 -43.17 -18.08 -16.18
CA ASP A 15 -43.35 -18.71 -17.50
C ASP A 15 -42.73 -17.82 -18.60
N TRP A 16 -41.50 -18.12 -19.01
CA TRP A 16 -40.68 -17.32 -19.94
C TRP A 16 -40.89 -17.62 -21.43
N THR A 17 -41.95 -18.34 -21.81
CA THR A 17 -42.07 -18.92 -23.16
C THR A 17 -42.45 -17.93 -24.28
N ARG A 18 -42.51 -16.61 -24.00
CA ARG A 18 -42.83 -15.59 -25.03
C ARG A 18 -41.78 -14.52 -25.33
N ASP A 19 -40.70 -14.42 -24.56
CA ASP A 19 -39.61 -13.47 -24.83
C ASP A 19 -38.23 -14.13 -24.63
N LEU A 20 -37.86 -14.99 -25.60
CA LEU A 20 -36.60 -15.76 -25.60
C LEU A 20 -35.33 -14.88 -25.52
N THR A 21 -35.41 -13.60 -25.89
CA THR A 21 -34.26 -12.68 -25.91
C THR A 21 -34.04 -11.98 -24.57
N ILE A 22 -35.10 -11.53 -23.90
CA ILE A 22 -35.01 -10.83 -22.60
C ILE A 22 -34.60 -11.84 -21.50
N GLY A 23 -35.18 -13.04 -21.52
CA GLY A 23 -34.81 -14.10 -20.57
C GLY A 23 -33.34 -14.52 -20.68
N ALA A 24 -32.80 -14.62 -21.89
CA ALA A 24 -31.40 -14.95 -22.13
C ALA A 24 -30.44 -13.85 -21.68
N LEU A 25 -30.76 -12.58 -21.94
CA LEU A 25 -29.94 -11.43 -21.51
C LEU A 25 -29.90 -11.29 -19.98
N LEU A 26 -31.03 -11.50 -19.30
CA LEU A 26 -31.07 -11.48 -17.82
C LEU A 26 -30.30 -12.64 -17.20
N ALA A 27 -30.31 -13.82 -17.83
CA ALA A 27 -29.51 -14.97 -17.38
C ALA A 27 -28.00 -14.73 -17.56
N LEU A 28 -27.57 -14.18 -18.70
CA LEU A 28 -26.17 -13.80 -18.93
C LEU A 28 -25.73 -12.67 -18.02
N PHE A 29 -26.57 -11.66 -17.78
CA PHE A 29 -26.29 -10.62 -16.79
C PHE A 29 -26.21 -11.18 -15.37
N GLY A 30 -27.08 -12.14 -15.01
CA GLY A 30 -27.03 -12.81 -13.72
C GLY A 30 -25.76 -13.65 -13.53
N LEU A 31 -25.31 -14.37 -14.56
CA LEU A 31 -24.05 -15.13 -14.55
C LEU A 31 -22.83 -14.19 -14.51
N TRP A 32 -22.85 -13.13 -15.31
CA TRP A 32 -21.82 -12.09 -15.28
C TRP A 32 -21.76 -11.42 -13.91
N LEU A 33 -22.89 -11.01 -13.35
CA LEU A 33 -22.99 -10.39 -12.04
C LEU A 33 -22.54 -11.36 -10.93
N ALA A 34 -22.91 -12.63 -10.99
CA ALA A 34 -22.47 -13.65 -10.04
C ALA A 34 -20.95 -13.85 -10.10
N ALA A 35 -20.36 -14.01 -11.29
CA ALA A 35 -18.91 -14.11 -11.46
C ALA A 35 -18.19 -12.84 -10.96
N THR A 36 -18.75 -11.65 -11.23
CA THR A 36 -18.18 -10.38 -10.75
C THR A 36 -18.35 -10.19 -9.23
N ILE A 37 -19.33 -10.86 -8.61
CA ILE A 37 -19.49 -10.88 -7.15
C ILE A 37 -18.50 -11.87 -6.54
N GLU A 38 -18.34 -13.06 -7.12
CA GLU A 38 -17.39 -14.08 -6.66
C GLU A 38 -15.96 -13.55 -6.69
N ASP A 39 -15.56 -12.89 -7.77
CA ASP A 39 -14.23 -12.27 -7.92
C ASP A 39 -14.00 -11.19 -6.85
N ARG A 40 -14.99 -10.31 -6.62
CA ARG A 40 -14.91 -9.27 -5.59
C ARG A 40 -14.96 -9.83 -4.16
N VAL A 41 -15.60 -10.97 -3.94
CA VAL A 41 -15.60 -11.65 -2.64
C VAL A 41 -14.26 -12.32 -2.40
N ALA A 42 -13.67 -12.94 -3.43
CA ALA A 42 -12.35 -13.56 -3.35
C ALA A 42 -11.25 -12.53 -3.03
N GLN A 43 -11.20 -11.41 -3.76
CA GLN A 43 -10.24 -10.33 -3.48
C GLN A 43 -10.38 -9.76 -2.06
N ARG A 44 -11.63 -9.58 -1.58
CA ARG A 44 -11.87 -9.11 -0.20
C ARG A 44 -11.49 -10.14 0.86
N GLN A 45 -11.56 -11.43 0.55
CA GLN A 45 -11.15 -12.48 1.47
C GLN A 45 -9.63 -12.53 1.58
N GLU A 46 -8.93 -12.43 0.45
CA GLU A 46 -7.47 -12.40 0.40
C GLU A 46 -6.90 -11.23 1.21
N VAL A 47 -7.34 -10.00 0.95
CA VAL A 47 -6.91 -8.83 1.73
C VAL A 47 -7.23 -8.97 3.22
N ALA A 48 -8.37 -9.57 3.58
CA ALA A 48 -8.74 -9.79 4.98
C ALA A 48 -7.85 -10.85 5.67
N GLU A 49 -7.41 -11.86 4.92
CA GLU A 49 -6.46 -12.86 5.39
C GLU A 49 -5.06 -12.28 5.51
N ASN A 50 -4.59 -11.52 4.51
CA ASN A 50 -3.33 -10.78 4.53
C ASN A 50 -3.29 -9.81 5.72
N THR A 51 -4.34 -9.01 5.90
CA THR A 51 -4.45 -8.09 7.05
C THR A 51 -4.35 -8.85 8.37
N ARG A 52 -5.07 -9.97 8.53
CA ARG A 52 -4.99 -10.78 9.76
C ARG A 52 -3.58 -11.31 9.97
N TRP A 53 -2.98 -11.86 8.94
CA TRP A 53 -1.64 -12.43 8.98
C TRP A 53 -0.61 -11.37 9.40
N VAL A 54 -0.63 -10.18 8.79
CA VAL A 54 0.25 -9.06 9.14
C VAL A 54 0.09 -8.63 10.60
N ARG A 55 -1.15 -8.55 11.10
CA ARG A 55 -1.41 -8.23 12.52
C ARG A 55 -0.94 -9.32 13.48
N GLU A 56 -0.90 -10.58 13.04
CA GLU A 56 -0.33 -11.68 13.82
C GLU A 56 1.20 -11.65 13.77
N LEU A 57 1.79 -11.30 12.63
CA LEU A 57 3.25 -11.15 12.48
C LEU A 57 3.79 -10.03 13.37
N SER A 58 3.09 -8.89 13.44
CA SER A 58 3.55 -7.72 14.22
C SER A 58 3.60 -7.95 15.73
N VAL A 59 2.91 -8.96 16.25
CA VAL A 59 2.97 -9.34 17.66
C VAL A 59 3.89 -10.53 17.91
N ARG A 60 4.47 -11.13 16.85
CA ARG A 60 5.36 -12.28 16.94
C ARG A 60 6.80 -11.82 16.81
N ASP A 61 7.69 -12.48 17.54
CA ASP A 61 9.14 -12.30 17.39
C ASP A 61 9.58 -13.06 16.14
N ILE A 62 9.44 -12.42 14.98
CA ILE A 62 9.84 -12.94 13.67
C ILE A 62 10.96 -12.04 13.15
N THR A 63 12.06 -12.69 12.76
CA THR A 63 13.19 -12.03 12.12
C THR A 63 12.86 -11.83 10.64
N ASP A 64 13.00 -10.59 10.16
CA ASP A 64 12.85 -10.16 8.76
C ASP A 64 11.56 -10.62 8.05
N PRO A 65 10.36 -10.20 8.51
CA PRO A 65 9.12 -10.51 7.81
C PRO A 65 9.13 -9.86 6.42
N SER A 66 9.02 -10.70 5.38
CA SER A 66 8.91 -10.26 3.98
C SER A 66 7.47 -10.34 3.51
N LEU A 67 6.94 -9.19 3.10
CA LEU A 67 5.58 -9.02 2.58
C LEU A 67 5.61 -8.55 1.12
N VAL A 68 6.71 -8.76 0.40
CA VAL A 68 6.93 -8.16 -0.92
C VAL A 68 5.77 -8.45 -1.86
N GLY A 69 5.17 -7.39 -2.41
CA GLY A 69 4.11 -7.50 -3.41
C GLY A 69 2.74 -7.95 -2.89
N ILE A 70 2.53 -8.04 -1.57
CA ILE A 70 1.23 -8.41 -1.01
C ILE A 70 0.19 -7.30 -1.22
N ASP A 71 -1.06 -7.69 -1.47
CA ASP A 71 -2.20 -6.77 -1.50
C ASP A 71 -2.75 -6.56 -0.08
N LEU A 72 -2.66 -5.31 0.38
CA LEU A 72 -3.23 -4.79 1.62
C LEU A 72 -4.11 -3.55 1.34
N ALA A 73 -4.66 -3.42 0.13
CA ALA A 73 -5.49 -2.29 -0.25
C ALA A 73 -6.76 -2.24 0.62
N GLY A 74 -6.96 -1.11 1.31
CA GLY A 74 -8.05 -0.93 2.26
C GLY A 74 -7.91 -1.71 3.57
N ALA A 75 -6.72 -2.25 3.87
CA ALA A 75 -6.45 -2.96 5.12
C ALA A 75 -6.52 -2.02 6.34
N GLU A 76 -6.81 -2.59 7.51
CA GLU A 76 -6.79 -1.89 8.79
C GLU A 76 -5.53 -2.27 9.57
N LEU A 77 -4.53 -1.38 9.51
CA LEU A 77 -3.18 -1.54 10.03
C LEU A 77 -2.81 -0.42 11.02
N SER A 78 -3.79 0.36 11.50
CA SER A 78 -3.53 1.45 12.43
C SER A 78 -2.89 0.95 13.72
N GLY A 79 -1.88 1.70 14.18
CA GLY A 79 -1.14 1.46 15.42
C GLY A 79 -0.31 0.18 15.44
N LEU A 80 0.01 -0.40 14.29
CA LEU A 80 0.93 -1.54 14.23
C LEU A 80 2.37 -1.07 14.49
N ASP A 81 3.07 -1.85 15.30
CA ASP A 81 4.51 -1.71 15.50
C ASP A 81 5.22 -2.55 14.42
N MET A 82 5.81 -1.86 13.45
CA MET A 82 6.70 -2.42 12.44
C MET A 82 8.06 -1.70 12.45
N ALA A 83 8.42 -1.13 13.61
CA ALA A 83 9.64 -0.38 13.77
C ALA A 83 10.86 -1.29 13.64
N CYS A 84 11.85 -0.83 12.88
CA CYS A 84 13.09 -1.55 12.65
C CYS A 84 14.18 -1.01 13.59
N GLY A 85 14.12 -1.42 14.86
CA GLY A 85 15.16 -1.13 15.86
C GLY A 85 15.29 0.36 16.26
N ASP A 86 15.82 0.59 17.45
CA ASP A 86 16.11 1.92 17.97
C ASP A 86 17.53 2.33 17.52
N ASP A 87 17.69 3.53 16.95
CA ASP A 87 18.96 4.14 16.52
C ASP A 87 19.98 4.35 17.67
N SER A 88 19.68 3.88 18.89
CA SER A 88 20.46 4.13 20.09
C SER A 88 21.70 3.23 20.25
N GLU A 89 21.86 2.15 19.47
CA GLU A 89 23.07 1.31 19.49
C GLU A 89 23.96 1.52 18.25
N VAL A 90 24.74 2.61 18.27
CA VAL A 90 25.91 2.75 17.42
C VAL A 90 26.97 1.76 17.90
N GLY A 91 27.21 0.69 17.15
CA GLY A 91 28.36 -0.18 17.35
C GLY A 91 29.67 0.61 17.26
N ASP A 92 30.62 0.32 18.16
CA ASP A 92 31.94 0.98 18.29
C ASP A 92 32.83 0.88 17.03
N ASP A 93 32.38 0.18 15.97
CA ASP A 93 33.10 -0.02 14.71
C ASP A 93 32.62 0.87 13.55
N GLY A 94 31.61 1.73 13.77
CA GLY A 94 31.10 2.65 12.75
C GLY A 94 30.40 1.94 11.58
N ALA A 95 30.22 0.63 11.66
CA ALA A 95 29.19 -0.04 10.90
C ALA A 95 27.87 0.37 11.55
N ARG A 96 27.05 1.13 10.81
CA ARG A 96 25.62 1.23 11.13
C ARG A 96 25.17 -0.21 11.36
N ALA A 97 24.59 -0.52 12.53
CA ALA A 97 23.94 -1.78 12.76
C ALA A 97 22.78 -1.86 11.76
N ALA A 98 23.12 -2.25 10.53
CA ALA A 98 22.17 -2.51 9.50
C ALA A 98 21.46 -3.76 9.97
N ASN A 99 20.22 -3.55 10.43
CA ASN A 99 19.13 -4.40 10.01
C ASN A 99 19.28 -5.89 10.36
N GLU A 100 18.78 -6.28 11.55
CA GLU A 100 18.47 -7.68 11.84
C GLU A 100 16.95 -7.92 12.05
N ARG A 101 16.10 -6.91 11.80
CA ARG A 101 14.63 -6.98 12.01
C ARG A 101 13.83 -6.05 11.09
N CYS A 102 14.22 -5.87 9.82
CA CYS A 102 13.45 -4.96 8.95
C CYS A 102 12.25 -5.65 8.30
N TRP A 103 11.12 -4.97 8.32
CA TRP A 103 9.98 -5.32 7.48
C TRP A 103 10.33 -5.03 6.02
N ASP A 104 10.29 -6.08 5.21
CA ASP A 104 10.44 -5.95 3.76
C ASP A 104 9.05 -5.76 3.15
N LEU A 105 8.69 -4.50 2.93
CA LEU A 105 7.39 -4.04 2.42
C LEU A 105 7.50 -3.53 0.98
N ARG A 106 8.50 -3.99 0.23
CA ARG A 106 8.68 -3.59 -1.16
C ARG A 106 7.47 -4.00 -2.00
N LEU A 107 7.04 -3.15 -2.91
CA LEU A 107 5.91 -3.42 -3.82
C LEU A 107 4.56 -3.70 -3.14
N VAL A 108 4.41 -3.46 -1.84
CA VAL A 108 3.16 -3.71 -1.14
C VAL A 108 2.12 -2.68 -1.56
N ASP A 109 0.89 -3.13 -1.81
CA ASP A 109 -0.24 -2.25 -2.09
C ASP A 109 -0.98 -1.92 -0.79
N PHE A 110 -0.80 -0.69 -0.31
CA PHE A 110 -1.53 -0.09 0.81
C PHE A 110 -2.61 0.91 0.34
N SER A 111 -3.05 0.85 -0.92
CA SER A 111 -4.03 1.81 -1.48
C SER A 111 -5.30 1.86 -0.63
N GLY A 112 -5.66 3.06 -0.14
CA GLY A 112 -6.82 3.25 0.73
C GLY A 112 -6.74 2.58 2.10
N ALA A 113 -5.59 2.03 2.51
CA ALA A 113 -5.41 1.40 3.80
C ALA A 113 -5.47 2.44 4.94
N SER A 114 -5.96 1.99 6.10
CA SER A 114 -5.97 2.75 7.35
C SER A 114 -4.72 2.36 8.16
N MET A 115 -3.77 3.26 8.25
CA MET A 115 -2.43 3.06 8.83
C MET A 115 -2.11 4.17 9.85
N ALA A 116 -3.13 4.72 10.51
CA ALA A 116 -2.93 5.83 11.44
C ALA A 116 -2.05 5.41 12.61
N GLY A 117 -0.99 6.17 12.90
CA GLY A 117 -0.04 5.87 13.97
C GLY A 117 0.73 4.57 13.81
N VAL A 118 0.83 4.02 12.60
CA VAL A 118 1.73 2.88 12.33
C VAL A 118 3.18 3.32 12.52
N ASP A 119 4.00 2.46 13.11
CA ASP A 119 5.44 2.66 13.17
C ASP A 119 6.10 1.84 12.05
N LEU A 120 6.59 2.52 11.02
CA LEU A 120 7.32 1.97 9.87
C LEU A 120 8.79 2.41 9.90
N ALA A 121 9.31 2.84 11.05
CA ALA A 121 10.67 3.35 11.13
C ALA A 121 11.66 2.29 10.62
N GLY A 122 12.55 2.68 9.70
CA GLY A 122 13.55 1.78 9.09
C GLY A 122 13.03 0.67 8.17
N ALA A 123 11.71 0.57 7.91
CA ALA A 123 11.15 -0.42 6.99
C ALA A 123 11.55 -0.16 5.53
N ASP A 124 11.62 -1.22 4.70
CA ASP A 124 11.92 -1.09 3.28
C ASP A 124 10.62 -0.91 2.48
N LEU A 125 10.39 0.31 2.00
CA LEU A 125 9.15 0.72 1.32
C LEU A 125 9.32 0.86 -0.20
N ARG A 126 10.40 0.35 -0.79
CA ARG A 126 10.69 0.59 -2.23
C ARG A 126 9.59 0.04 -3.12
N GLY A 127 9.01 0.90 -3.94
CA GLY A 127 7.93 0.50 -4.85
C GLY A 127 6.56 0.33 -4.19
N ALA A 128 6.40 0.66 -2.90
CA ALA A 128 5.12 0.51 -2.22
C ALA A 128 4.09 1.55 -2.71
N THR A 129 2.82 1.15 -2.74
CA THR A 129 1.70 2.01 -3.17
C THR A 129 0.88 2.42 -1.96
N PHE A 130 0.67 3.71 -1.75
CA PHE A 130 -0.05 4.31 -0.64
C PHE A 130 -1.22 5.20 -1.12
N VAL A 131 -1.70 5.00 -2.35
CA VAL A 131 -2.67 5.90 -2.98
C VAL A 131 -3.94 6.00 -2.13
N GLY A 132 -4.27 7.21 -1.68
CA GLY A 132 -5.44 7.46 -0.84
C GLY A 132 -5.40 6.82 0.56
N SER A 133 -4.25 6.33 1.02
CA SER A 133 -4.09 5.73 2.35
C SER A 133 -4.13 6.79 3.46
N VAL A 134 -4.42 6.36 4.70
CA VAL A 134 -4.41 7.22 5.89
C VAL A 134 -3.23 6.87 6.77
N LEU A 135 -2.19 7.69 6.72
CA LEU A 135 -0.93 7.58 7.48
C LEU A 135 -0.82 8.68 8.54
N ALA A 136 -1.96 9.18 9.05
CA ALA A 136 -1.97 10.25 10.04
C ALA A 136 -1.19 9.84 11.31
N GLY A 137 -0.19 10.64 11.68
CA GLY A 137 0.70 10.35 12.81
C GLY A 137 1.59 9.12 12.64
N ALA A 138 1.75 8.58 11.43
CA ALA A 138 2.64 7.45 11.18
C ALA A 138 4.12 7.86 11.35
N GLU A 139 4.94 6.94 11.85
CA GLU A 139 6.39 7.13 11.99
C GLU A 139 7.09 6.45 10.82
N LEU A 140 7.70 7.21 9.91
CA LEU A 140 8.47 6.70 8.77
C LEU A 140 9.93 7.15 8.84
N ALA A 141 10.43 7.42 10.04
CA ALA A 141 11.82 7.83 10.25
C ALA A 141 12.79 6.73 9.77
N ASN A 142 13.85 7.12 9.06
CA ASN A 142 14.84 6.21 8.48
C ASN A 142 14.29 5.10 7.56
N ALA A 143 13.02 5.14 7.15
CA ALA A 143 12.46 4.14 6.23
C ALA A 143 13.34 4.08 4.96
N VAL A 144 13.78 2.87 4.62
CA VAL A 144 14.65 2.68 3.47
C VAL A 144 13.81 2.79 2.22
N GLY A 145 14.15 3.79 1.41
CA GLY A 145 13.69 3.89 0.04
C GLY A 145 12.17 3.94 -0.13
N PRO A 146 11.48 5.00 0.30
CA PRO A 146 10.26 5.38 -0.40
C PRO A 146 10.52 5.69 -1.89
N THR A 147 11.77 5.60 -2.38
CA THR A 147 12.07 5.60 -3.81
C THR A 147 11.14 4.71 -4.61
N TYR A 148 10.56 5.28 -5.65
CA TYR A 148 9.54 4.62 -6.48
C TYR A 148 8.22 4.33 -5.74
N SER A 149 7.87 5.06 -4.69
CA SER A 149 6.56 4.92 -4.04
C SER A 149 5.53 5.88 -4.62
N ASP A 150 4.29 5.41 -4.70
CA ASP A 150 3.14 6.20 -5.11
C ASP A 150 2.32 6.57 -3.87
N MET A 151 2.42 7.84 -3.43
CA MET A 151 1.73 8.37 -2.26
C MET A 151 0.66 9.39 -2.65
N ARG A 152 0.12 9.30 -3.87
CA ARG A 152 -0.92 10.22 -4.34
C ARG A 152 -2.15 10.19 -3.44
N ASP A 153 -2.72 11.36 -3.17
CA ASP A 153 -3.91 11.51 -2.32
C ASP A 153 -3.78 10.92 -0.90
N ALA A 154 -2.58 10.57 -0.43
CA ALA A 154 -2.36 10.02 0.90
C ALA A 154 -2.50 11.09 2.00
N VAL A 155 -3.04 10.70 3.16
CA VAL A 155 -3.19 11.57 4.34
C VAL A 155 -2.04 11.31 5.30
N LEU A 156 -1.02 12.17 5.27
CA LEU A 156 0.22 12.10 6.07
C LEU A 156 0.22 13.13 7.21
N VAL A 157 -0.96 13.52 7.69
CA VAL A 157 -1.11 14.59 8.68
C VAL A 157 -0.39 14.24 9.98
N GLY A 158 0.55 15.06 10.40
CA GLY A 158 1.34 14.84 11.62
C GLY A 158 2.30 13.64 11.56
N ALA A 159 2.53 13.05 10.38
CA ALA A 159 3.48 11.95 10.22
C ALA A 159 4.94 12.44 10.33
N THR A 160 5.83 11.59 10.84
CA THR A 160 7.27 11.85 10.84
C THR A 160 7.90 11.21 9.62
N LEU A 161 8.49 12.00 8.74
CA LEU A 161 9.21 11.52 7.56
C LEU A 161 10.66 11.99 7.66
N ASP A 162 11.62 11.07 7.85
CA ASP A 162 13.03 11.40 7.62
C ASP A 162 13.27 11.38 6.10
N VAL A 163 13.44 12.56 5.54
CA VAL A 163 13.33 12.81 4.09
C VAL A 163 14.61 12.47 3.33
N SER A 164 15.57 11.79 3.96
CA SER A 164 16.78 11.31 3.29
C SER A 164 16.51 10.31 2.14
N GLY A 165 15.25 9.86 1.95
CA GLY A 165 14.85 8.89 0.92
C GLY A 165 13.69 9.26 -0.01
N LEU A 166 13.07 10.46 0.03
CA LEU A 166 11.91 10.83 -0.83
C LEU A 166 12.26 11.12 -2.31
N ASP A 167 13.30 10.47 -2.84
CA ASP A 167 13.62 10.53 -4.26
C ASP A 167 12.58 9.77 -5.07
N LEU A 168 12.09 10.31 -6.19
CA LEU A 168 11.16 9.62 -7.09
C LEU A 168 9.84 9.15 -6.42
N VAL A 169 9.34 9.92 -5.45
CA VAL A 169 8.01 9.71 -4.85
C VAL A 169 6.97 10.59 -5.55
N ASP A 170 5.77 10.08 -5.75
CA ASP A 170 4.61 10.87 -6.19
C ASP A 170 3.74 11.28 -5.00
N LEU A 171 3.72 12.58 -4.70
CA LEU A 171 2.95 13.20 -3.59
C LEU A 171 1.76 14.03 -4.09
N ARG A 172 1.37 13.94 -5.37
CA ARG A 172 0.26 14.75 -5.89
C ARG A 172 -1.03 14.48 -5.09
N GLY A 173 -1.68 15.53 -4.62
CA GLY A 173 -2.89 15.44 -3.80
C GLY A 173 -2.67 15.01 -2.34
N ALA A 174 -1.44 14.70 -1.93
CA ALA A 174 -1.16 14.27 -0.57
C ALA A 174 -1.31 15.42 0.44
N ASP A 175 -1.74 15.10 1.65
CA ASP A 175 -1.83 16.03 2.78
C ASP A 175 -0.72 15.79 3.80
N LEU A 176 0.31 16.63 3.77
CA LEU A 176 1.44 16.62 4.71
C LEU A 176 1.27 17.70 5.80
N SER A 177 0.05 18.17 6.06
CA SER A 177 -0.18 19.16 7.13
C SER A 177 0.38 18.66 8.46
N GLU A 178 1.11 19.52 9.18
CA GLU A 178 1.73 19.18 10.47
C GLU A 178 2.79 18.05 10.42
N ALA A 179 3.12 17.52 9.24
CA ALA A 179 4.18 16.51 9.10
C ALA A 179 5.56 17.10 9.41
N ASP A 180 6.43 16.27 10.02
CA ASP A 180 7.83 16.62 10.28
C ASP A 180 8.71 16.16 9.10
N LEU A 181 9.33 17.12 8.41
CA LEU A 181 10.13 16.91 7.18
C LEU A 181 11.62 17.26 7.37
N ARG A 182 12.23 16.86 8.50
CA ARG A 182 13.65 17.14 8.76
C ARG A 182 14.56 16.41 7.75
N GLY A 183 15.65 17.08 7.32
CA GLY A 183 16.78 16.43 6.63
C GLY A 183 16.80 16.42 5.09
N THR A 184 16.00 17.26 4.41
CA THR A 184 15.75 17.16 2.96
C THR A 184 16.90 17.65 2.05
N PRO A 185 17.36 16.83 1.08
CA PRO A 185 17.90 17.31 -0.20
C PRO A 185 16.79 17.16 -1.26
N GLY A 186 16.08 18.25 -1.57
CA GLY A 186 14.97 18.23 -2.53
C GLY A 186 15.41 18.03 -3.98
N GLY A 187 15.41 16.78 -4.45
CA GLY A 187 15.99 16.43 -5.75
C GLY A 187 15.01 15.94 -6.82
N SER A 188 14.02 15.11 -6.50
CA SER A 188 13.30 14.34 -7.54
C SER A 188 11.90 13.86 -7.15
N THR A 189 11.17 14.64 -6.34
CA THR A 189 9.81 14.30 -5.91
C THR A 189 8.78 14.96 -6.83
N CYS A 190 7.70 14.26 -7.17
CA CYS A 190 6.57 14.82 -7.91
C CYS A 190 5.51 15.34 -6.95
N TRP A 191 5.07 16.58 -7.15
CA TRP A 191 3.96 17.20 -6.42
C TRP A 191 3.30 18.25 -7.31
N ASP A 192 2.09 18.68 -6.96
CA ASP A 192 1.33 19.71 -7.66
C ASP A 192 0.60 20.65 -6.68
N GLU A 193 -0.22 21.57 -7.21
CA GLU A 193 -0.96 22.56 -6.42
C GLU A 193 -1.99 21.97 -5.44
N SER A 194 -2.33 20.68 -5.58
CA SER A 194 -3.23 19.98 -4.66
C SER A 194 -2.50 19.36 -3.45
N THR A 195 -1.16 19.38 -3.46
CA THR A 195 -0.35 18.86 -2.36
C THR A 195 -0.31 19.88 -1.21
N THR A 196 -0.71 19.45 -0.01
CA THR A 196 -0.68 20.31 1.18
C THR A 196 0.61 20.08 1.96
N TRP A 197 1.31 21.16 2.29
CA TRP A 197 2.62 21.12 2.96
C TRP A 197 2.53 21.60 4.42
N PRO A 198 3.42 21.13 5.32
CA PRO A 198 3.44 21.60 6.69
C PRO A 198 3.86 23.07 6.77
N SER A 199 3.42 23.76 7.83
CA SER A 199 3.68 25.18 7.99
C SER A 199 5.19 25.47 8.03
N GLY A 200 5.67 26.32 7.11
CA GLY A 200 7.07 26.71 7.04
C GLY A 200 7.95 25.80 6.16
N ALA A 201 7.40 24.73 5.59
CA ALA A 201 8.06 24.04 4.48
C ALA A 201 8.03 24.92 3.22
N ASP A 202 9.13 24.93 2.47
CA ASP A 202 9.20 25.54 1.15
C ASP A 202 9.07 24.45 0.08
N PRO A 203 7.90 24.31 -0.58
CA PRO A 203 7.73 23.36 -1.66
C PRO A 203 8.71 23.63 -2.81
N GLY A 204 9.13 24.89 -3.02
CA GLY A 204 10.07 25.25 -4.07
C GLY A 204 11.48 24.69 -3.86
N ALA A 205 11.85 24.33 -2.63
CA ALA A 205 13.08 23.61 -2.33
C ALA A 205 13.00 22.12 -2.69
N VAL A 206 11.79 21.57 -2.78
CA VAL A 206 11.51 20.22 -3.27
C VAL A 206 11.24 20.34 -4.77
N ALA A 207 12.21 20.06 -5.64
CA ALA A 207 12.12 20.35 -7.07
C ALA A 207 10.76 19.99 -7.72
N ALA A 208 9.87 20.99 -7.88
CA ALA A 208 8.60 20.85 -8.58
C ALA A 208 8.89 20.52 -10.04
N GLY A 209 8.56 19.32 -10.51
CA GLY A 209 8.62 19.01 -11.94
C GLY A 209 9.35 17.72 -12.33
N ALA A 210 9.72 16.85 -11.39
CA ALA A 210 10.20 15.51 -11.73
C ALA A 210 9.07 14.53 -12.10
N CYS A 211 7.81 14.98 -12.21
CA CYS A 211 6.64 14.10 -12.40
C CYS A 211 6.72 13.14 -13.58
N ASP A 212 7.30 13.54 -14.71
CA ASP A 212 7.51 12.64 -15.83
C ASP A 212 8.56 11.56 -15.51
N ALA A 213 9.63 11.94 -14.79
CA ALA A 213 10.67 11.03 -14.34
C ALA A 213 10.14 10.07 -13.27
N VAL A 214 9.34 10.55 -12.31
CA VAL A 214 8.65 9.74 -11.30
C VAL A 214 7.67 8.78 -11.97
N ALA A 215 6.83 9.24 -12.89
CA ALA A 215 5.89 8.37 -13.59
C ALA A 215 6.58 7.31 -14.47
N GLN A 216 7.75 7.61 -15.03
CA GLN A 216 8.55 6.63 -15.76
C GLN A 216 9.24 5.64 -14.80
N ALA A 217 9.77 6.14 -13.70
CA ALA A 217 10.41 5.39 -12.63
C ALA A 217 9.44 4.37 -12.01
N LEU A 218 8.21 4.77 -11.68
CA LEU A 218 7.14 3.92 -11.15
C LEU A 218 6.74 2.78 -12.12
N ARG A 219 6.70 3.07 -13.44
CA ARG A 219 6.41 2.04 -14.45
C ARG A 219 7.55 1.05 -14.62
N ILE A 220 8.80 1.49 -14.41
CA ILE A 220 9.98 0.63 -14.51
C ILE A 220 10.10 -0.23 -13.25
N SER A 221 9.80 0.30 -12.06
CA SER A 221 9.80 -0.50 -10.83
C SER A 221 8.80 -1.66 -10.90
N GLU A 222 7.62 -1.46 -11.49
CA GLU A 222 6.66 -2.56 -11.76
C GLU A 222 7.23 -3.65 -12.69
N GLN A 223 8.11 -3.30 -13.63
CA GLN A 223 8.68 -4.23 -14.61
C GLN A 223 9.97 -4.90 -14.13
N ASP A 224 10.89 -4.14 -13.54
CA ASP A 224 12.21 -4.63 -13.10
C ASP A 224 12.16 -5.31 -11.73
N LEU A 225 11.32 -4.85 -10.79
CA LEU A 225 11.14 -5.54 -9.52
C LEU A 225 10.22 -6.77 -9.66
N GLY A 226 9.33 -6.78 -10.66
CA GLY A 226 8.60 -7.98 -11.10
C GLY A 226 9.51 -9.07 -11.69
N LEU A 227 10.68 -8.70 -12.22
CA LEU A 227 11.72 -9.64 -12.69
C LEU A 227 12.67 -10.12 -11.57
N MET A 228 12.62 -9.52 -10.38
CA MET A 228 13.34 -10.00 -9.18
C MET A 228 12.52 -10.97 -8.32
N LEU A 229 11.21 -11.09 -8.59
CA LEU A 229 10.36 -12.12 -8.03
C LEU A 229 10.53 -13.40 -8.87
N GLU A 230 11.65 -14.10 -8.68
CA GLU A 230 11.63 -15.53 -9.03
C GLU A 230 10.52 -16.17 -8.18
N PRO A 231 9.59 -16.93 -8.79
CA PRO A 231 8.63 -17.69 -8.00
C PRO A 231 9.46 -18.57 -7.06
N LEU A 232 9.12 -18.55 -5.77
CA LEU A 232 9.60 -19.56 -4.83
C LEU A 232 9.29 -20.91 -5.48
N ASP A 233 10.34 -21.55 -6.00
CA ASP A 233 10.28 -22.90 -6.50
C ASP A 233 9.96 -23.76 -5.28
N ASP A 234 8.67 -24.03 -5.07
CA ASP A 234 8.19 -25.14 -4.26
C ASP A 234 8.59 -26.43 -5.01
N SER A 235 9.89 -26.73 -5.01
CA SER A 235 10.41 -28.04 -5.40
C SER A 235 10.73 -28.86 -4.15
N ASP A 236 9.81 -29.82 -3.93
CA ASP A 236 9.83 -31.04 -3.09
C ASP A 236 11.17 -31.45 -2.42
#